data_AF-A0AAJ2PFF9-F1
#
_entry.id   AF-A0AAJ2PFF9-F1
#
_cell.length_a   1.000
_cell.length_b   1.000
_cell.length_c   1.000
_cell.angle_alpha   90.00
_cell.angle_beta   90.00
_cell.angle_gamma   90.00
#
_symmetry.space_group_name_H-M   'P 1'
#
loop_
_entity.id
_entity.type
_entity.pdbx_description
1 polymer ?
#
loop_
_entity_poly.entity_id
_entity_poly.type
_entity_poly.pdbx_seq_one_letter_code
_entity_poly.pdbx_strand_id
1 'polypeptide(L)'
;MFPEDVLTKSKKGRAEVRNLIARGEFVWYDYRDPESFEKVEGGKSRLFLKDEDGTVYSFFVIPMRESGRYLLIKAEADEEKKIWNEKKKKVESLWL
;
A
#
# COMPACT_ATOMS: atom_id res chain seq x y z
N MET A 1 6.10 -18.02 -1.44
CA MET A 1 5.25 -17.50 -2.55
C MET A 1 4.07 -16.77 -1.92
N PHE A 2 3.76 -15.57 -2.41
CA PHE A 2 2.64 -14.77 -1.91
C PHE A 2 1.31 -15.23 -2.52
N PRO A 3 0.20 -15.18 -1.78
CA PRO A 3 -1.14 -15.42 -2.34
C PRO A 3 -1.52 -14.40 -3.42
N GLU A 4 -2.28 -14.82 -4.43
CA GLU A 4 -2.67 -13.94 -5.55
C GLU A 4 -3.42 -12.69 -5.10
N ASP A 5 -4.24 -12.79 -4.04
CA ASP A 5 -5.06 -11.69 -3.52
C ASP A 5 -4.24 -10.48 -3.06
N VAL A 6 -2.96 -10.65 -2.71
CA VAL A 6 -2.08 -9.56 -2.29
C VAL A 6 -1.18 -9.06 -3.41
N LEU A 7 -1.18 -9.75 -4.55
CA LEU A 7 -0.40 -9.39 -5.72
C LEU A 7 -1.13 -8.34 -6.58
N THR A 8 -0.33 -7.57 -7.29
CA THR A 8 -0.74 -6.61 -8.30
C THR A 8 0.26 -6.60 -9.43
N LYS A 9 -0.11 -5.97 -10.54
CA LYS A 9 0.83 -5.65 -11.61
C LYS A 9 1.02 -4.14 -11.69
N SER A 10 2.27 -3.71 -11.77
CA SER A 10 2.60 -2.33 -12.12
C SER A 10 2.15 -2.01 -13.55
N LYS A 11 2.16 -0.72 -13.92
CA LYS A 11 1.93 -0.29 -15.31
C LYS A 11 2.92 -0.93 -16.31
N LYS A 12 4.09 -1.36 -15.84
CA LYS A 12 5.13 -2.04 -16.65
C LYS A 12 4.96 -3.58 -16.64
N GLY A 13 3.87 -4.10 -16.07
CA GLY A 13 3.58 -5.54 -16.02
C GLY A 13 4.34 -6.33 -14.95
N ARG A 14 5.23 -5.69 -14.18
CA ARG A 14 5.96 -6.34 -13.06
C ARG A 14 5.01 -6.67 -11.92
N ALA A 15 5.12 -7.87 -11.37
CA ALA A 15 4.37 -8.30 -10.21
C ALA A 15 4.88 -7.59 -8.95
N GLU A 16 3.97 -7.17 -8.08
CA GLU A 16 4.29 -6.49 -6.83
C GLU A 16 3.34 -7.02 -5.74
N VAL A 17 3.81 -7.13 -4.50
CA VAL A 17 2.97 -7.44 -3.34
C VAL A 17 2.62 -6.16 -2.59
N ARG A 18 1.34 -5.98 -2.24
CA ARG A 18 0.90 -4.92 -1.31
C ARG A 18 1.26 -5.33 0.10
N ASN A 19 2.25 -4.68 0.72
CA ASN A 19 2.71 -5.00 2.05
C ASN A 19 2.30 -3.93 3.07
N LEU A 20 1.67 -4.36 4.16
CA LEU A 20 1.24 -3.51 5.25
C LEU A 20 2.44 -2.84 5.93
N ILE A 21 2.43 -1.50 6.00
CA ILE A 21 3.36 -0.70 6.81
C ILE A 21 2.77 -0.45 8.19
N ALA A 22 1.57 0.12 8.24
CA ALA A 22 0.92 0.55 9.48
C ALA A 22 -0.61 0.64 9.29
N ARG A 23 -1.36 0.48 10.39
CA ARG A 23 -2.82 0.52 10.40
C ARG A 23 -3.37 1.03 11.74
N GLY A 24 -4.45 1.80 11.68
CA GLY A 24 -5.26 2.38 12.77
C GLY A 24 -6.58 2.91 12.17
N GLU A 25 -7.01 4.13 12.51
CA GLU A 25 -8.01 4.90 11.72
C GLU A 25 -7.44 5.39 10.35
N PHE A 26 -6.45 4.66 9.86
CA PHE A 26 -5.79 4.82 8.59
C PHE A 26 -5.19 3.48 8.18
N VAL A 27 -4.89 3.32 6.90
CA VAL A 27 -4.11 2.18 6.40
C VAL A 27 -2.99 2.69 5.51
N TRP A 28 -1.78 2.23 5.75
CA TRP A 28 -0.62 2.54 4.92
C TRP A 28 0.05 1.25 4.47
N TYR A 29 0.17 1.07 3.16
CA TYR A 29 0.92 -0.05 2.59
C TYR A 29 1.89 0.43 1.51
N ASP A 30 2.98 -0.31 1.31
CA ASP A 30 3.88 -0.17 0.17
C ASP A 30 3.76 -1.33 -0.81
N TYR A 31 4.47 -1.20 -1.92
CA TYR A 31 4.60 -2.23 -2.94
C TYR A 31 6.01 -2.81 -2.82
N ARG A 32 6.12 -4.13 -2.72
CA ARG A 32 7.40 -4.85 -2.66
C ARG A 32 7.54 -5.79 -3.84
N ASP A 33 8.78 -6.06 -4.21
CA ASP A 33 9.10 -7.17 -5.10
C ASP A 33 8.73 -8.50 -4.40
N PRO A 34 7.98 -9.42 -5.04
CA PRO A 34 7.53 -10.65 -4.41
C PRO A 34 8.64 -11.69 -4.22
N GLU A 35 9.81 -11.52 -4.84
CA GLU A 35 10.96 -12.42 -4.71
C GLU A 35 11.96 -11.90 -3.67
N SER A 36 12.37 -10.62 -3.78
CA SER A 36 13.37 -10.01 -2.88
C SER A 36 12.76 -9.34 -1.64
N PHE A 37 11.46 -9.01 -1.69
CA PHE A 37 10.76 -8.22 -0.67
C PHE A 37 11.28 -6.79 -0.45
N GLU A 38 12.15 -6.32 -1.34
CA GLU A 38 12.60 -4.93 -1.36
C GLU A 38 11.49 -4.00 -1.85
N LYS A 39 11.55 -2.72 -1.45
CA LYS A 39 10.63 -1.70 -1.97
C LYS A 39 10.83 -1.54 -3.46
N VAL A 40 9.74 -1.51 -4.21
CA VAL A 40 9.81 -1.25 -5.64
C VAL A 40 10.33 0.17 -5.93
N GLU A 41 10.86 0.35 -7.15
CA GLU A 41 11.47 1.59 -7.62
C GLU A 41 10.54 2.81 -7.39
N GLY A 42 11.12 3.89 -6.85
CA GLY A 42 10.41 5.14 -6.57
C GLY A 42 9.72 5.19 -5.20
N GLY A 43 9.69 4.10 -4.43
CA GLY A 43 9.23 4.11 -3.04
C GLY A 43 7.80 4.59 -2.82
N LYS A 44 6.98 4.60 -3.89
CA LYS A 44 5.58 5.01 -3.84
C LYS A 44 4.80 4.06 -2.93
N SER A 45 3.93 4.63 -2.11
CA SER A 45 3.05 3.88 -1.22
C SER A 45 1.62 4.39 -1.34
N ARG A 46 0.69 3.71 -0.65
CA ARG A 46 -0.72 4.06 -0.65
C ARG A 46 -1.20 4.29 0.77
N LEU A 47 -1.85 5.44 0.98
CA LEU A 47 -2.41 5.86 2.26
C LEU A 47 -3.94 5.97 2.12
N PHE A 48 -4.65 5.39 3.09
CA PHE A 48 -6.08 5.54 3.29
C PHE A 48 -6.27 6.20 4.66
N LEU A 49 -7.08 7.25 4.71
CA LEU A 49 -7.45 7.96 5.93
C LEU A 49 -8.96 7.83 6.07
N LYS A 50 -9.44 7.51 7.27
CA LYS A 50 -10.87 7.43 7.57
C LYS A 50 -11.22 8.55 8.54
N ASP A 51 -12.26 9.33 8.24
CA ASP A 51 -12.77 10.32 9.18
C ASP A 51 -13.81 9.71 10.13
N GLU A 52 -14.29 10.54 11.07
CA GLU A 52 -15.27 10.12 12.10
C GLU A 52 -16.62 9.71 11.51
N ASP A 53 -16.99 10.28 10.35
CA ASP A 53 -18.22 9.94 9.62
C ASP A 53 -18.06 8.65 8.78
N GLY A 54 -16.84 8.09 8.74
CA GLY A 54 -16.49 6.89 8.02
C GLY A 54 -16.11 7.12 6.54
N THR A 55 -16.00 8.37 6.11
CA THR A 55 -15.53 8.72 4.77
C THR A 55 -14.07 8.34 4.62
N VAL A 56 -13.75 7.65 3.53
CA VAL A 56 -12.39 7.22 3.22
C VAL A 56 -11.77 8.12 2.16
N TYR A 57 -10.63 8.72 2.53
CA TYR A 57 -9.78 9.48 1.63
C TYR A 57 -8.57 8.63 1.26
N SER A 58 -8.25 8.52 -0.04
CA SER A 58 -7.12 7.73 -0.51
C SER A 58 -6.12 8.58 -1.27
N PHE A 59 -4.83 8.31 -1.04
CA PHE A 59 -3.71 9.04 -1.63
C PHE A 59 -2.60 8.09 -2.06
N PHE A 60 -1.97 8.38 -3.20
CA PHE A 60 -0.61 7.93 -3.44
C PHE A 60 0.37 8.85 -2.70
N VAL A 61 1.33 8.26 -2.01
CA VAL A 61 2.40 8.98 -1.32
C VAL A 61 3.70 8.75 -2.07
N ILE A 62 4.29 9.82 -2.60
CA ILE A 62 5.51 9.77 -3.42
C ILE A 62 6.62 10.54 -2.69
N PRO A 63 7.75 9.89 -2.33
CA PRO A 63 8.90 10.60 -1.77
C PRO A 63 9.49 11.57 -2.79
N MET A 64 9.83 12.77 -2.34
CA MET A 64 10.51 13.77 -3.16
C MET A 64 12.03 13.64 -3.05
N ARG A 65 12.77 14.32 -3.93
CA ARG A 65 14.25 14.32 -3.90
C ARG A 65 14.81 14.86 -2.58
N GLU A 66 14.14 15.86 -2.01
CA GLU A 66 14.49 16.40 -0.70
C GLU A 66 13.97 15.47 0.39
N SER A 67 14.87 15.04 1.27
CA SER A 67 14.55 14.12 2.36
C SER A 67 13.43 14.68 3.25
N GLY A 68 12.51 13.81 3.66
CA GLY A 68 11.38 14.16 4.53
C GLY A 68 10.21 14.86 3.83
N ARG A 69 10.30 15.16 2.53
CA ARG A 69 9.17 15.72 1.77
C ARG A 69 8.47 14.65 0.94
N TYR A 70 7.14 14.70 0.95
CA TYR A 70 6.28 13.77 0.23
C TYR A 70 5.20 14.53 -0.53
N LEU A 71 4.93 14.09 -1.75
CA LEU A 71 3.77 14.51 -2.53
C LEU A 71 2.63 13.54 -2.29
N LEU A 72 1.47 14.07 -1.90
CA LEU A 72 0.21 13.32 -1.87
C LEU A 72 -0.59 13.59 -3.14
N ILE A 73 -0.96 12.52 -3.84
CA ILE A 73 -1.85 12.59 -5.00
C ILE A 73 -3.14 11.88 -4.63
N LYS A 74 -4.26 12.63 -4.60
CA LYS A 74 -5.59 12.06 -4.34
C LYS A 74 -5.91 11.00 -5.39
N ALA A 75 -6.53 9.91 -4.94
CA ALA A 75 -6.95 8.83 -5.79
C ALA A 75 -8.25 8.22 -5.27
N GLU A 76 -8.94 7.47 -6.12
CA GLU A 76 -10.16 6.76 -5.75
C GLU A 76 -9.87 5.71 -4.67
N ALA A 77 -10.76 5.63 -3.68
CA ALA A 77 -10.67 4.60 -2.66
C ALA A 77 -11.06 3.24 -3.28
N ASP A 78 -10.18 2.26 -3.12
CA ASP A 78 -10.36 0.87 -3.56
C ASP A 78 -10.09 -0.02 -2.35
N GLU A 79 -11.12 -0.17 -1.53
CA GLU A 79 -11.04 -0.75 -0.19
C GLU A 79 -11.15 -2.29 -0.18
N GLU A 80 -11.49 -2.89 -1.32
CA GLU A 80 -11.62 -4.34 -1.48
C GLU A 80 -10.26 -5.06 -1.60
N LYS A 81 -9.17 -4.30 -1.75
CA LYS A 81 -7.83 -4.87 -1.88
C LYS A 81 -7.40 -5.57 -0.60
N LYS A 82 -6.76 -6.73 -0.76
CA LYS A 82 -6.07 -7.41 0.34
C LYS A 82 -4.60 -7.01 0.40
N ILE A 83 -4.05 -7.05 1.60
CA ILE A 83 -2.67 -6.68 1.89
C ILE A 83 -1.96 -7.83 2.62
N TRP A 84 -0.66 -7.94 2.42
CA TRP A 84 0.19 -8.86 3.16
C TRP A 84 0.61 -8.23 4.48
N ASN A 85 0.33 -8.91 5.60
CA ASN A 85 0.87 -8.57 6.90
C ASN A 85 2.15 -9.38 7.13
N GLU A 86 3.29 -8.77 6.86
CA GLU A 86 4.59 -9.43 6.98
C GLU A 86 4.93 -9.90 8.40
N LYS A 87 4.50 -9.15 9.42
CA LYS A 87 4.73 -9.50 10.82
C LYS A 87 3.99 -10.78 11.21
N LYS A 88 2.78 -10.97 10.68
CA LYS A 88 1.92 -12.13 10.97
C LYS A 88 1.99 -13.22 9.90
N LYS A 89 2.72 -12.98 8.81
CA LYS A 89 2.83 -13.86 7.64
C LYS A 89 1.48 -14.32 7.09
N LYS A 90 0.53 -13.38 6.94
CA LYS A 90 -0.82 -13.68 6.44
C LYS A 90 -1.42 -12.56 5.59
N VAL A 91 -2.44 -12.93 4.84
CA VAL A 91 -3.31 -11.99 4.11
C VAL A 91 -4.30 -11.35 5.08
N GLU A 92 -4.48 -10.05 4.97
CA GLU A 92 -5.45 -9.26 5.72
C GLU A 92 -6.26 -8.37 4.78
N SER A 93 -7.48 -8.02 5.17
CA SER A 93 -8.24 -6.95 4.52
C SER A 93 -7.63 -5.60 4.90
N LEU A 94 -7.91 -4.54 4.14
CA LEU A 94 -7.35 -3.21 4.45
C LEU A 94 -7.62 -2.80 5.92
N TRP A 95 -8.86 -2.92 6.38
CA TRP A 95 -9.27 -2.44 7.70
C TRP A 95 -9.28 -3.49 8.84
N LEU A 96 -9.03 -4.79 8.56
CA LEU A 96 -9.17 -5.89 9.54
C LEU A 96 -7.92 -6.77 9.61
#